data_AF-A0A540LVQ5-F1
#
_entry.id   AF-A0A540LVQ5-F1
#
_cell.length_a   1.000
_cell.length_b   1.000
_cell.length_c   1.000
_cell.angle_alpha   90.00
_cell.angle_beta   90.00
_cell.angle_gamma   90.00
#
_symmetry.space_group_name_H-M   'P 1'
#
loop_
_entity.id
_entity.type
_entity.pdbx_description
1 polymer ?
#
loop_
_entity_poly.entity_id
_entity_poly.type
_entity_poly.pdbx_seq_one_letter_code
_entity_poly.pdbx_strand_id
1 'polypeptide(L)'
;MKEYTGYVEKMENDLVECGESPRTVQDMTTDVVMHSLRTSRGLDLKYFGEAYGSSIVISLCKAYKPCVESGQVVFLDEEGRAIAADQFNTLLVNEDETERSPAYIRLSDPDGFLLSNELISLAFEVVAP
;
A
#
# COMPACT_ATOMS: atom_id res chain seq x y z
N MET A 1 -30.72 -25.62 23.11
CA MET A 1 -29.58 -24.74 23.47
C MET A 1 -28.34 -25.48 23.98
N LYS A 2 -28.42 -26.73 24.49
CA LYS A 2 -27.23 -27.47 24.97
C LYS A 2 -26.25 -27.96 23.89
N GLU A 3 -26.66 -27.97 22.62
CA GLU A 3 -25.82 -28.45 21.51
C GLU A 3 -24.84 -27.39 21.01
N TYR A 4 -25.18 -26.10 21.14
CA TYR A 4 -24.27 -25.01 20.79
C TYR A 4 -23.10 -24.90 21.77
N THR A 5 -23.35 -25.13 23.07
CA THR A 5 -22.31 -25.03 24.11
C THR A 5 -21.21 -26.08 23.90
N GLY A 6 -21.59 -27.31 23.55
CA GLY A 6 -20.62 -28.37 23.25
C GLY A 6 -19.86 -28.17 21.93
N TYR A 7 -20.43 -27.44 20.97
CA TYR A 7 -19.75 -27.11 19.72
C TYR A 7 -18.68 -26.01 19.94
N VAL A 8 -18.98 -25.01 20.79
CA VAL A 8 -18.02 -23.96 21.15
C VAL A 8 -16.89 -24.52 22.02
N GLU A 9 -17.18 -25.35 23.02
CA GLU A 9 -16.15 -26.02 23.84
C GLU A 9 -15.22 -26.90 22.99
N LYS A 10 -15.74 -27.52 21.93
CA LYS A 10 -14.92 -28.34 21.04
C LYS A 10 -14.01 -27.49 20.14
N MET A 11 -14.45 -26.30 19.72
CA MET A 11 -13.62 -25.34 18.97
C MET A 11 -12.57 -24.65 19.86
N GLU A 12 -12.86 -24.42 21.15
CA GLU A 12 -11.88 -23.86 22.08
C GLU A 12 -10.81 -24.87 22.50
N ASN A 13 -11.14 -26.17 22.55
CA ASN A 13 -10.15 -27.23 22.78
C ASN A 13 -9.37 -27.62 21.52
N ASP A 14 -10.00 -27.51 20.34
CA ASP A 14 -9.32 -27.49 19.04
C ASP A 14 -8.82 -26.07 18.72
N LEU A 15 -8.24 -25.36 19.70
CA LEU A 15 -7.30 -24.27 19.45
C LEU A 15 -6.07 -24.90 18.77
N VAL A 16 -6.27 -25.21 17.49
CA VAL A 16 -5.26 -25.26 16.45
C VAL A 16 -4.31 -24.14 16.80
N GLU A 17 -3.08 -24.49 17.18
CA GLU A 17 -1.95 -23.57 17.03
C GLU A 17 -2.12 -23.00 15.64
N CYS A 18 -2.59 -21.75 15.55
CA CYS A 18 -2.62 -21.03 14.30
C CYS A 18 -1.18 -21.07 13.85
N GLY A 19 -0.88 -21.97 12.92
CA GLY A 19 0.40 -22.07 12.24
C GLY A 19 0.52 -20.84 11.38
N GLU A 20 0.66 -19.68 12.01
CA GLU A 20 1.24 -18.53 11.38
C GLU A 20 2.67 -18.96 11.06
N SER A 21 2.88 -19.41 9.82
CA SER A 21 4.22 -19.39 9.25
C SER A 21 4.81 -18.01 9.59
N PRO A 22 6.07 -17.93 10.03
CA PRO A 22 6.67 -16.66 10.41
C PRO A 22 6.45 -15.66 9.28
N ARG A 23 5.70 -14.58 9.57
CA ARG A 23 5.33 -13.58 8.56
C ARG A 23 6.59 -13.10 7.87
N THR A 24 6.61 -13.22 6.55
CA THR A 24 7.74 -12.73 5.78
C THR A 24 7.71 -11.21 5.74
N VAL A 25 8.85 -10.59 5.46
CA VAL A 25 8.91 -9.14 5.24
C VAL A 25 7.96 -8.75 4.11
N GLN A 26 7.84 -9.59 3.08
CA GLN A 26 6.93 -9.42 1.94
C GLN A 26 5.45 -9.39 2.36
N ASP A 27 5.03 -10.28 3.26
CA ASP A 27 3.65 -10.28 3.80
C ASP A 27 3.37 -8.96 4.53
N MET A 28 4.32 -8.48 5.33
CA MET A 28 4.18 -7.22 6.05
C MET A 28 4.12 -6.01 5.11
N THR A 29 4.99 -5.96 4.09
CA THR A 29 4.99 -4.89 3.09
C THR A 29 3.65 -4.83 2.35
N THR A 30 3.13 -6.00 1.97
CA THR A 30 1.85 -6.16 1.26
C THR A 30 0.69 -5.69 2.12
N ASP A 31 0.66 -6.08 3.41
CA ASP A 31 -0.35 -5.64 4.37
C ASP A 31 -0.35 -4.10 4.54
N VAL A 32 0.84 -3.49 4.66
CA VAL A 32 0.98 -2.04 4.82
C VAL A 32 0.46 -1.30 3.59
N VAL A 33 0.84 -1.73 2.39
CA VAL A 33 0.34 -1.15 1.13
C VAL A 33 -1.19 -1.29 1.03
N MET A 34 -1.70 -2.50 1.29
CA MET A 34 -3.12 -2.82 1.18
C MET A 34 -3.95 -1.96 2.13
N HIS A 35 -3.53 -1.84 3.39
CA HIS A 35 -4.25 -1.06 4.39
C HIS A 35 -4.14 0.44 4.10
N SER A 36 -2.94 0.93 3.77
CA SER A 36 -2.70 2.37 3.63
C SER A 36 -3.41 2.97 2.42
N LEU A 37 -3.43 2.29 1.27
CA LEU A 37 -4.09 2.78 0.06
C LEU A 37 -5.62 2.79 0.16
N ARG A 38 -6.20 2.01 1.08
CA ARG A 38 -7.65 2.05 1.39
C ARG A 38 -8.01 3.14 2.37
N THR A 39 -7.03 3.84 2.92
CA THR A 39 -7.29 4.98 3.81
C THR A 39 -7.24 6.27 3.02
N SER A 40 -8.04 7.26 3.42
CA SER A 40 -8.00 8.61 2.85
C SER A 40 -6.65 9.32 3.00
N ARG A 41 -5.83 8.88 3.98
CA ARG A 41 -4.47 9.36 4.22
C ARG A 41 -3.47 8.84 3.19
N GLY A 42 -3.68 7.64 2.66
CA GLY A 42 -2.75 6.98 1.75
C GLY A 42 -1.54 6.38 2.46
N LEU A 43 -0.57 5.95 1.64
CA LEU A 43 0.70 5.38 2.06
C LEU A 43 1.74 6.48 2.24
N ASP A 44 2.39 6.49 3.41
CA ASP A 44 3.52 7.36 3.74
C ASP A 44 4.80 6.77 3.14
N LEU A 45 5.34 7.43 2.11
CA LEU A 45 6.48 6.93 1.35
C LEU A 45 7.80 7.10 2.10
N LYS A 46 7.89 8.06 3.03
CA LYS A 46 9.07 8.30 3.85
C LYS A 46 9.24 7.17 4.86
N TYR A 47 8.20 6.90 5.65
CA TYR A 47 8.21 5.79 6.60
C TYR A 47 8.33 4.44 5.90
N PHE A 48 7.65 4.27 4.76
CA PHE A 48 7.72 3.04 3.98
C PHE A 48 9.11 2.81 3.38
N GLY A 49 9.77 3.86 2.87
CA GLY A 49 11.15 3.79 2.38
C GLY A 49 12.15 3.48 3.49
N GLU A 50 11.99 4.08 4.68
CA GLU A 50 12.82 3.78 5.85
C GLU A 50 12.68 2.31 6.31
N ALA A 51 11.47 1.75 6.23
CA ALA A 51 11.18 0.38 6.67
C ALA A 51 11.54 -0.70 5.65
N TYR A 52 11.29 -0.46 4.36
CA TYR A 52 11.36 -1.47 3.30
C TYR A 52 12.36 -1.15 2.19
N GLY A 53 12.93 0.06 2.18
CA GLY A 53 13.98 0.51 1.26
C GLY A 53 13.48 1.46 0.17
N SER A 54 14.31 2.47 -0.13
CA SER A 54 14.02 3.51 -1.13
C SER A 54 13.85 2.98 -2.56
N SER A 55 14.45 1.83 -2.89
CA SER A 55 14.31 1.20 -4.21
C SER A 55 12.88 0.77 -4.50
N ILE A 56 12.15 0.30 -3.49
CA ILE A 56 10.75 -0.09 -3.61
C ILE A 56 9.88 1.15 -3.84
N VAL A 57 10.16 2.25 -3.13
CA VAL A 57 9.47 3.54 -3.31
C VAL A 57 9.62 4.04 -4.75
N ILE A 58 10.84 4.05 -5.28
CA ILE A 58 11.10 4.47 -6.67
C ILE A 58 10.35 3.56 -7.67
N SER A 59 10.36 2.25 -7.43
CA SER A 59 9.66 1.28 -8.28
C SER A 59 8.15 1.48 -8.24
N LEU A 60 7.59 1.80 -7.07
CA LEU A 60 6.18 2.10 -6.87
C LEU A 60 5.78 3.39 -7.61
N CYS A 61 6.60 4.45 -7.51
CA CYS A 61 6.41 5.69 -8.26
C CYS A 61 6.39 5.45 -9.77
N LYS A 62 7.29 4.60 -10.27
CA LYS A 62 7.34 4.22 -11.70
C LYS A 62 6.09 3.44 -12.11
N ALA A 63 5.63 2.49 -11.30
CA ALA A 63 4.44 1.68 -11.57
C ALA A 63 3.15 2.52 -11.63
N TYR A 64 3.03 3.53 -10.76
CA TYR A 64 1.84 4.39 -10.72
C TYR A 64 1.84 5.57 -11.67
N LYS A 65 2.95 5.85 -12.37
CA LYS A 65 3.02 6.91 -13.38
C LYS A 65 1.79 6.99 -14.31
N PRO A 66 1.37 5.90 -15.00
CA PRO A 66 0.18 5.97 -15.87
C PRO A 66 -1.11 6.28 -15.09
N CYS A 67 -1.20 5.85 -13.83
CA CYS A 67 -2.36 6.10 -12.95
C CYS A 67 -2.41 7.56 -12.45
N VAL A 68 -1.26 8.24 -12.36
CA VAL A 68 -1.20 9.67 -12.06
C VAL A 68 -1.64 10.48 -13.27
N GLU A 69 -1.20 10.10 -14.46
CA GLU A 69 -1.57 10.76 -15.72
C GLU A 69 -3.08 10.63 -16.01
N SER A 70 -3.68 9.50 -15.64
CA SER A 70 -5.13 9.27 -15.75
C SER A 70 -5.95 9.87 -14.59
N GLY A 71 -5.30 10.40 -13.55
CA GLY A 71 -5.95 10.96 -12.37
C GLY A 71 -6.57 9.93 -11.42
N GLN A 72 -6.17 8.66 -11.49
CA GLN A 72 -6.61 7.59 -10.59
C GLN A 72 -5.83 7.59 -9.25
N VAL A 73 -4.61 8.10 -9.27
CA VAL A 73 -3.70 8.18 -8.13
C VAL A 73 -3.17 9.60 -7.97
N VAL A 74 -3.05 10.05 -6.72
CA VAL A 74 -2.50 11.36 -6.37
C VAL A 74 -1.27 11.17 -5.47
N PHE A 75 -0.16 11.75 -5.89
CA PHE A 75 1.00 11.94 -5.03
C PHE A 75 0.90 13.28 -4.31
N LEU A 76 1.34 13.31 -3.06
CA LEU A 76 1.30 14.48 -2.19
C LEU A 76 2.70 14.80 -1.68
N ASP A 77 2.99 16.09 -1.52
CA ASP A 77 4.21 16.57 -0.85
C ASP A 77 4.09 16.48 0.69
N GLU A 78 5.14 16.88 1.42
CA GLU A 78 5.15 16.87 2.90
C GLU A 78 4.07 17.80 3.51
N GLU A 79 3.57 18.77 2.75
CA GLU A 79 2.50 19.67 3.18
C GLU A 79 1.10 19.14 2.82
N GLY A 80 1.02 17.96 2.21
CA GLY A 80 -0.23 17.33 1.78
C GLY A 80 -0.83 17.96 0.51
N ARG A 81 -0.04 18.69 -0.26
CA ARG A 81 -0.47 19.29 -1.54
C ARG A 81 -0.27 18.30 -2.67
N ALA A 82 -1.26 18.23 -3.57
CA ALA A 82 -1.21 17.37 -4.74
C ALA A 82 -0.09 17.79 -5.70
N ILE A 83 0.77 16.85 -6.05
CA ILE A 83 1.80 17.00 -7.06
C ILE A 83 1.14 16.76 -8.42
N ALA A 84 1.24 17.73 -9.32
CA ALA A 84 0.71 17.61 -10.67
C ALA A 84 1.50 16.58 -11.49
N ALA A 85 0.86 15.94 -12.47
CA ALA A 85 1.48 14.85 -13.25
C ALA A 85 2.76 15.28 -13.98
N ASP A 86 2.83 16.52 -14.47
CA ASP A 86 4.01 17.11 -15.10
C ASP A 86 5.18 17.29 -14.11
N GLN A 87 4.89 17.75 -12.90
CA GLN A 87 5.87 17.85 -11.82
C GLN A 87 6.34 16.47 -11.37
N PHE A 88 5.42 15.52 -11.19
CA PHE A 88 5.73 14.14 -10.85
C PHE A 88 6.60 13.46 -11.91
N ASN A 89 6.29 13.69 -13.19
CA ASN A 89 7.10 13.18 -14.30
C ASN A 89 8.51 13.75 -14.30
N THR A 90 8.69 15.01 -13.89
CA THR A 90 10.00 15.63 -13.75
C THR A 90 10.78 14.99 -12.59
N LEU A 91 10.11 14.74 -11.45
CA LEU A 91 10.70 14.03 -10.31
C LEU A 91 11.18 12.64 -10.70
N LEU A 92 10.37 11.87 -11.43
CA LEU A 92 10.69 10.51 -11.89
C LEU A 92 11.94 10.41 -12.79
N VAL A 93 12.35 11.51 -13.43
CA VAL A 93 13.59 11.56 -14.23
C VAL A 93 14.82 11.61 -13.32
N ASN A 94 14.69 12.16 -12.12
CA ASN A 94 15.75 12.28 -11.12
C ASN A 94 15.46 11.34 -9.94
N GLU A 95 16.10 10.17 -9.90
CA GLU A 95 15.83 9.16 -8.87
C GLU A 95 16.07 9.68 -7.43
N ASP A 96 17.09 10.54 -7.23
CA ASP A 96 17.38 11.21 -5.96
C ASP A 96 16.26 12.15 -5.49
N GLU A 97 15.54 12.78 -6.44
CA GLU A 97 14.39 13.63 -6.13
C GLU A 97 13.11 12.81 -5.94
N THR A 98 12.98 11.69 -6.65
CA THR A 98 11.86 10.74 -6.47
C THR A 98 11.88 10.10 -5.08
N GLU A 99 13.06 9.88 -4.50
CA GLU A 99 13.19 9.42 -3.12
C GLU A 99 12.73 10.46 -2.09
N ARG A 100 12.84 11.75 -2.41
CA ARG A 100 12.62 12.84 -1.44
C ARG A 100 11.29 13.58 -1.57
N SER A 101 10.73 13.68 -2.77
CA SER A 101 9.68 14.67 -3.08
C SER A 101 8.24 14.19 -3.16
N PRO A 102 7.91 12.88 -3.20
CA PRO A 102 6.58 12.43 -2.82
C PRO A 102 6.59 11.93 -1.37
N ALA A 103 5.88 12.61 -0.48
CA ALA A 103 5.73 12.18 0.91
C ALA A 103 4.62 11.15 1.07
N TYR A 104 3.53 11.29 0.31
CA TYR A 104 2.40 10.36 0.36
C TYR A 104 1.91 9.99 -1.03
N ILE A 105 1.32 8.80 -1.14
CA ILE A 105 0.54 8.35 -2.29
C ILE A 105 -0.85 7.92 -1.80
N ARG A 106 -1.90 8.41 -2.47
CA ARG A 106 -3.28 8.00 -2.20
C ARG A 106 -4.04 7.76 -3.50
N LEU A 107 -5.08 6.95 -3.42
CA LEU A 107 -6.04 6.82 -4.51
C LEU A 107 -6.88 8.11 -4.59
N SER A 108 -7.22 8.53 -5.81
CA SER A 108 -8.06 9.72 -6.02
C SER A 108 -9.47 9.55 -5.45
N ASP A 109 -9.95 8.32 -5.42
CA ASP A 109 -11.21 7.93 -4.79
C ASP A 109 -10.92 6.91 -3.69
N PRO A 110 -10.49 7.35 -2.48
CA PRO A 110 -10.11 6.45 -1.40
C PRO A 110 -11.31 5.68 -0.81
N ASP A 111 -12.52 6.25 -0.92
CA ASP A 111 -13.79 5.57 -0.61
C ASP A 111 -14.33 4.78 -1.83
N GLY A 112 -13.68 4.97 -2.98
CA GLY A 112 -13.99 4.42 -4.30
C GLY A 112 -13.62 2.98 -4.48
N PHE A 113 -14.54 2.11 -4.09
CA PHE A 113 -14.42 0.67 -4.23
C PHE A 113 -14.17 0.17 -5.67
N LEU A 114 -14.47 0.99 -6.69
CA LEU A 114 -14.53 0.57 -8.09
C LEU A 114 -13.18 0.21 -8.72
N LEU A 115 -12.08 0.85 -8.31
CA LEU A 115 -10.75 0.65 -8.91
C LEU A 115 -9.64 0.41 -7.88
N SER A 116 -9.96 0.43 -6.59
CA SER A 116 -8.97 0.26 -5.52
C SER A 116 -8.23 -1.07 -5.63
N ASN A 117 -8.90 -2.15 -6.02
CA ASN A 117 -8.26 -3.47 -6.09
C ASN A 117 -7.27 -3.58 -7.26
N GLU A 118 -7.56 -2.98 -8.41
CA GLU A 118 -6.65 -2.98 -9.57
C GLU A 118 -5.42 -2.13 -9.25
N LEU A 119 -5.62 -0.94 -8.67
CA LEU A 119 -4.52 -0.05 -8.28
C LEU A 119 -3.66 -0.66 -7.17
N ILE A 120 -4.25 -1.35 -6.20
CA ILE A 120 -3.50 -2.05 -5.15
C ILE A 120 -2.72 -3.25 -5.75
N SER A 121 -3.29 -3.96 -6.72
CA SER A 121 -2.62 -5.09 -7.37
C SER A 121 -1.34 -4.64 -8.11
N LEU A 122 -1.34 -3.45 -8.72
CA LEU A 122 -0.13 -2.85 -9.31
C LEU A 122 1.00 -2.66 -8.29
N ALA A 123 0.67 -2.30 -7.05
CA ALA A 123 1.70 -2.21 -6.00
C ALA A 123 2.24 -3.58 -5.61
N PHE A 124 1.41 -4.62 -5.63
CA PHE A 124 1.83 -5.98 -5.29
C PHE A 124 2.83 -6.55 -6.29
N GLU A 125 2.68 -6.23 -7.58
CA GLU A 125 3.68 -6.58 -8.59
C GLU A 125 5.07 -5.97 -8.30
N VAL A 126 5.13 -4.87 -7.55
CA VAL A 126 6.37 -4.21 -7.15
C VAL A 126 6.91 -4.74 -5.83
N VAL A 127 6.06 -4.88 -4.80
CA VAL A 127 6.50 -5.24 -3.44
C VAL A 127 6.64 -6.75 -3.23
N ALA A 128 6.01 -7.54 -4.10
CA ALA A 128 5.88 -8.99 -4.00
C ALA A 128 5.92 -9.65 -5.40
N PRO A 129 7.01 -9.47 -6.18
CA PRO A 129 7.13 -10.00 -7.53
C PRO A 129 7.16 -11.54 -7.59
#